data_AF-A0A2D6PWK4-F1
#
_entry.id   AF-A0A2D6PWK4-F1
#
_cell.length_a   1.000
_cell.length_b   1.000
_cell.length_c   1.000
_cell.angle_alpha   90.00
_cell.angle_beta   90.00
_cell.angle_gamma   90.00
#
_symmetry.space_group_name_H-M   'P 1'
#
loop_
_entity.id
_entity.type
_entity.pdbx_description
1 polymer ?
#
loop_
_entity_poly.entity_id
_entity_poly.type
_entity_poly.pdbx_seq_one_letter_code
_entity_poly.pdbx_strand_id
1 'polypeptide(L)' 'MGTKTAGGKSTKPSERKSRFSTAVDEEALEFIKAIEEYKALKERPFPSWTEVIQVIKALGYRKVAESRPIADVTPE' A
#
# COMPACT_ATOMS: atom_id res chain seq x y z
N MET A 1 17.49 41.01 -42.21
CA MET A 1 18.40 40.57 -41.13
C MET A 1 17.58 39.69 -40.19
N GLY A 2 18.00 38.44 -40.00
CA GLY A 2 17.18 37.33 -39.51
C GLY A 2 16.79 37.33 -38.04
N THR A 3 15.87 36.40 -37.78
CA THR A 3 15.27 35.93 -36.52
C THR A 3 16.21 35.75 -35.33
N LYS A 4 15.72 36.02 -34.11
CA LYS A 4 16.03 35.18 -32.93
C LYS A 4 14.84 35.06 -31.98
N THR A 5 14.26 33.86 -32.01
CA THR A 5 13.54 33.14 -30.94
C THR A 5 14.45 32.80 -29.76
N ALA A 6 13.90 32.78 -28.54
CA ALA A 6 14.18 31.90 -27.37
C ALA A 6 13.78 32.69 -26.10
N GLY A 7 12.97 32.21 -25.16
CA GLY A 7 12.99 30.92 -24.45
C GLY A 7 13.01 31.28 -22.95
N GLY A 8 12.38 30.59 -22.01
CA GLY A 8 11.54 29.41 -22.03
C GLY A 8 10.60 29.44 -20.82
N LYS A 9 9.56 28.61 -20.88
CA LYS A 9 8.62 28.39 -19.76
C LYS A 9 9.40 27.88 -18.55
N SER A 10 9.29 28.57 -17.43
CA SER A 10 9.73 28.07 -16.13
C SER A 10 8.87 26.85 -15.77
N THR A 11 9.34 25.66 -16.12
CA THR A 11 8.82 24.41 -15.56
C THR A 11 9.24 24.38 -14.10
N LYS A 12 8.35 24.79 -13.20
CA LYS A 12 8.53 24.56 -11.76
C LYS A 12 8.77 23.06 -11.58
N PRO A 13 9.84 22.63 -10.89
CA PRO A 13 10.02 21.23 -10.55
C PRO A 13 8.81 20.83 -9.72
N SER A 14 8.00 19.89 -10.22
CA SER A 14 7.00 19.25 -9.39
C SER A 14 7.80 18.49 -8.34
N GLU A 15 7.68 18.94 -7.10
CA GLU A 15 8.14 18.24 -5.92
C GLU A 15 7.41 16.91 -5.90
N ARG A 16 8.00 15.88 -6.53
CA ARG A 16 7.55 14.50 -6.43
C ARG A 16 7.85 14.10 -4.99
N LYS A 17 6.97 14.52 -4.09
CA LYS A 17 6.87 13.99 -2.74
C LYS A 17 6.88 12.48 -2.90
N SER A 18 7.93 11.86 -2.36
CA SER A 18 8.11 10.42 -2.39
C SER A 18 6.83 9.81 -1.82
N ARG A 19 5.99 9.24 -2.70
CA ARG A 19 4.74 8.54 -2.32
C ARG A 19 5.01 7.18 -1.67
N PHE A 20 6.27 6.80 -1.57
CA PHE A 20 6.71 5.64 -0.82
C PHE A 20 7.43 6.15 0.42
N SER A 21 6.68 6.27 1.50
CA SER A 21 7.26 6.17 2.84
C SER A 21 7.88 4.78 2.96
N THR A 22 9.15 4.71 3.37
CA THR A 22 9.81 3.44 3.73
C THR A 22 9.48 3.03 5.17
N ALA A 23 8.68 3.83 5.89
CA ALA A 23 8.14 3.42 7.18
C ALA A 23 7.03 2.41 6.91
N VAL A 24 7.27 1.15 7.26
CA VAL A 24 6.22 0.14 7.29
C VAL A 24 5.34 0.48 8.49
N ASP A 25 4.06 0.73 8.24
CA ASP A 25 3.09 0.97 9.30
C ASP A 25 3.09 -0.20 10.30
N GLU A 26 2.88 0.10 11.58
CA GLU A 26 2.90 -0.92 12.64
C GLU A 26 1.89 -2.05 12.39
N GLU A 27 0.72 -1.70 11.86
CA GLU A 27 -0.32 -2.64 11.41
C GLU A 27 0.19 -3.57 10.30
N ALA A 28 0.96 -3.04 9.34
CA ALA A 28 1.53 -3.86 8.28
C ALA A 28 2.60 -4.82 8.83
N LEU A 29 3.40 -4.40 9.82
CA LEU A 29 4.36 -5.28 10.50
C LEU A 29 3.66 -6.40 11.28
N GLU A 30 2.58 -6.09 12.00
CA GLU A 30 1.77 -7.08 12.71
C GLU A 30 1.17 -8.11 11.75
N PHE A 31 0.61 -7.64 10.64
CA PHE A 31 0.05 -8.51 9.61
C PHE A 31 1.11 -9.44 8.98
N ILE A 32 2.30 -8.92 8.67
CA ILE A 32 3.40 -9.72 8.12
C ILE A 32 3.79 -10.84 9.09
N LYS A 33 3.98 -10.52 10.38
CA LYS A 33 4.32 -11.51 11.41
C LYS A 33 3.25 -12.61 11.53
N ALA A 34 1.97 -12.24 11.52
CA ALA A 34 0.87 -13.20 11.60
C ALA A 34 0.81 -14.13 10.38
N ILE A 35 1.13 -13.63 9.19
CA ILE A 35 1.24 -14.46 7.98
C ILE A 35 2.43 -15.41 8.07
N GLU A 36 3.58 -14.96 8.58
CA GLU A 36 4.75 -15.82 8.79
C GLU A 36 4.45 -16.96 9.77
N GLU A 37 3.79 -16.66 10.88
CA GLU A 37 3.35 -17.65 11.86
C GLU A 37 2.36 -18.65 11.24
N TYR A 38 1.38 -18.17 10.47
CA TYR A 38 0.43 -19.03 9.76
C TYR A 38 1.15 -20.01 8.82
N LYS A 39 2.13 -19.51 8.04
CA LYS A 39 2.92 -20.33 7.11
C LYS A 39 3.71 -21.41 7.84
N ALA A 40 4.33 -21.08 8.97
CA ALA A 40 5.08 -22.01 9.79
C ALA A 40 4.19 -23.11 10.40
N LEU A 41 3.03 -22.74 10.95
CA LEU A 41 2.11 -23.67 11.60
C LEU A 41 1.40 -24.62 10.62
N LYS A 42 1.17 -24.18 9.38
CA LYS A 42 0.42 -24.95 8.37
C LYS A 42 1.31 -25.60 7.31
N GLU A 43 2.63 -25.44 7.42
CA GLU A 43 3.63 -25.90 6.44
C GLU A 43 3.28 -25.47 5.01
N ARG A 44 2.60 -24.33 4.87
CA ARG A 44 2.03 -23.86 3.62
C ARG A 44 2.72 -22.57 3.20
N PRO A 45 3.62 -22.59 2.20
CA PRO A 45 4.41 -21.41 1.82
C PRO A 45 3.55 -20.30 1.21
N PHE A 46 2.42 -20.65 0.61
CA PHE A 46 1.50 -19.73 -0.04
C PHE A 46 0.07 -19.94 0.49
N PRO A 47 -0.38 -19.12 1.46
CA PRO A 47 -1.77 -19.15 1.88
C PRO A 47 -2.68 -18.68 0.75
N SER A 48 -3.85 -19.31 0.65
CA SER A 48 -4.97 -18.85 -0.15
C SER A 48 -5.59 -17.59 0.44
N TRP A 49 -6.31 -16.82 -0.39
CA TRP A 49 -7.03 -15.62 0.09
C TRP A 49 -8.04 -15.91 1.20
N THR A 50 -8.63 -17.11 1.22
CA THR A 50 -9.53 -17.53 2.31
C THR A 50 -8.77 -17.71 3.63
N GLU A 51 -7.53 -18.20 3.58
CA GLU A 51 -6.68 -18.35 4.75
C GLU A 51 -6.16 -16.98 5.23
N VAL A 52 -5.79 -16.09 4.31
CA VAL A 52 -5.43 -14.70 4.63
C VAL A 52 -6.56 -13.99 5.39
N ILE A 53 -7.81 -14.13 4.95
CA ILE A 53 -8.97 -13.56 5.67
C ILE A 53 -9.11 -14.15 7.08
N GLN A 54 -8.79 -15.43 7.28
CA GLN A 54 -8.81 -16.04 8.61
C GLN A 54 -7.74 -15.46 9.53
N VAL A 55 -6.53 -15.22 9.02
CA VAL A 55 -5.45 -14.55 9.76
C VAL A 55 -5.86 -13.13 10.16
N ILE A 56 -6.43 -12.36 9.22
CA ILE A 56 -6.96 -11.01 9.50
C ILE A 56 -8.02 -11.05 10.61
N LYS A 57 -8.93 -12.02 10.57
CA LYS A 57 -9.93 -12.21 11.64
C LYS A 57 -9.31 -12.60 12.98
N ALA A 58 -8.25 -13.41 12.99
CA ALA A 58 -7.54 -13.81 14.20
C ALA A 58 -6.80 -12.63 14.86
N LEU A 59 -6.31 -11.68 14.06
CA LEU A 59 -5.78 -10.39 14.53
C LEU A 59 -6.85 -9.45 15.12
N GLY A 60 -8.14 -9.82 15.04
CA GLY A 60 -9.24 -9.05 15.63
C GLY A 60 -9.91 -8.07 14.67
N TYR A 61 -9.50 -8.01 13.41
CA TYR A 61 -10.17 -7.20 12.40
C TYR A 61 -11.56 -7.75 12.10
N ARG A 62 -12.54 -6.84 12.04
CA ARG A 62 -13.93 -7.17 11.68
C ARG A 62 -14.48 -6.13 10.73
N LYS A 63 -15.33 -6.56 9.79
CA LYS A 63 -16.03 -5.66 8.87
C LYS A 63 -17.12 -4.92 9.66
N VAL A 64 -16.90 -3.64 9.95
CA VAL A 64 -17.85 -2.76 10.68
C VAL A 64 -18.63 -1.81 9.79
N ALA A 65 -18.24 -1.70 8.52
CA ALA A 65 -18.83 -0.77 7.55
C ALA A 65 -19.12 -1.47 6.22
N GLU A 66 -19.99 -0.86 5.43
CA GLU A 66 -20.23 -1.29 4.06
C GLU A 66 -18.97 -1.17 3.19
N SER A 67 -18.89 -2.03 2.18
CA SER A 67 -17.76 -1.96 1.24
C SER A 67 -17.84 -0.68 0.43
N ARG A 68 -16.70 0.02 0.31
CA ARG A 68 -16.53 1.17 -0.57
C ARG A 68 -15.75 0.80 -1.85
N PRO A 69 -15.91 1.54 -2.94
CA PRO A 69 -15.09 1.36 -4.13
C PRO A 69 -13.60 1.43 -3.82
N ILE A 70 -12.80 0.54 -4.41
CA ILE A 70 -11.33 0.51 -4.24
C ILE A 70 -10.70 1.82 -4.73
N ALA A 71 -11.31 2.45 -5.74
CA ALA A 71 -10.89 3.75 -6.28
C ALA A 71 -10.87 4.88 -5.22
N ASP A 72 -11.65 4.74 -4.14
CA ASP A 72 -11.77 5.74 -3.08
C ASP A 72 -10.77 5.51 -1.92
N VAL A 73 -9.96 4.45 -1.98
CA VAL A 73 -8.92 4.17 -0.98
C VAL A 73 -7.72 5.07 -1.24
N THR A 74 -7.61 6.15 -0.49
CA THR A 74 -6.42 7.01 -0.47
C THR A 74 -5.38 6.38 0.47
N PRO A 75 -4.13 6.15 0.03
CA PRO A 75 -3.05 5.84 0.97
C PRO A 75 -2.83 7.06 1.86
N GLU A 76 -2.74 6.84 3.17
CA GLU A 76 -2.36 7.85 4.17
C GLU A 76 -0.90 8.27 3.99
#